data_AF-A0A7K1SNT0-F1
#
_entry.id   AF-A0A7K1SNT0-F1
#
_cell.length_a   1.000
_cell.length_b   1.000
_cell.length_c   1.000
_cell.angle_alpha   90.00
_cell.angle_beta   90.00
_cell.angle_gamma   90.00
#
_symmetry.space_group_name_H-M   'P 1'
#
loop_
_entity.id
_entity.type
_entity.pdbx_description
1 polymer ?
#
loop_
_entity_poly.entity_id
_entity_poly.type
_entity_poly.pdbx_seq_one_letter_code
_entity_poly.pdbx_strand_id
1 'polypeptide(L)'
;MILDKQTRTVFSSISQPLICFWNARASQVKEVYEAYTSLWSSTPSEAQARDIYDSLIAIALAEGKCYPINWLIEEIRFEAFAAATGDRKWAALMDLTYGKKSDEELDLYNERMTREL
;
A
#
# COMPACT_ATOMS: atom_id res chain seq x y z
N MET A 1 6.95 -10.99 -21.59
CA MET A 1 7.62 -9.91 -20.85
C MET A 1 8.55 -10.58 -19.83
N ILE A 2 9.86 -10.59 -20.10
CA ILE A 2 10.84 -11.25 -19.23
C ILE A 2 11.13 -10.28 -18.08
N LEU A 3 10.61 -10.56 -16.89
CA LEU A 3 10.97 -9.83 -15.68
C LEU A 3 12.47 -10.03 -15.41
N ASP A 4 13.19 -8.93 -15.24
CA ASP A 4 14.57 -8.90 -14.74
C ASP A 4 14.66 -9.64 -13.39
N LYS A 5 15.83 -10.20 -13.08
CA LYS A 5 16.11 -10.98 -11.87
C LYS A 5 15.77 -10.20 -10.60
N GLN A 6 16.04 -8.88 -10.55
CA GLN A 6 15.61 -8.03 -9.43
C GLN A 6 14.09 -7.95 -9.33
N THR A 7 13.40 -7.73 -10.45
CA THR A 7 11.95 -7.62 -10.50
C THR A 7 11.26 -8.93 -10.08
N ARG A 8 11.86 -10.09 -10.38
CA ARG A 8 11.35 -11.40 -9.92
C ARG A 8 11.49 -11.57 -8.40
N THR A 9 12.61 -11.15 -7.82
CA THR A 9 12.82 -11.21 -6.37
C THR A 9 11.83 -10.31 -5.63
N VAL A 10 11.64 -9.08 -6.12
CA VAL A 10 10.65 -8.14 -5.59
C VAL A 10 9.24 -8.73 -5.68
N PHE A 11 8.83 -9.23 -6.85
CA PHE A 11 7.53 -9.89 -7.01
C PHE A 11 7.32 -11.04 -6.03
N SER A 12 8.32 -11.92 -5.88
CA SER A 12 8.26 -13.04 -4.93
C SER A 12 8.06 -12.55 -3.49
N SER A 13 8.85 -11.56 -3.06
CA SER A 13 8.83 -11.03 -1.70
C SER A 13 7.52 -10.31 -1.32
N ILE A 14 6.84 -9.72 -2.30
CA ILE A 14 5.53 -9.08 -2.11
C ILE A 14 4.41 -10.13 -2.15
N SER A 15 4.54 -11.15 -3.00
CA SER A 15 3.50 -12.18 -3.14
C SER A 15 3.38 -13.10 -1.93
N GLN A 16 4.48 -13.38 -1.23
CA GLN A 16 4.53 -14.37 -0.17
C GLN A 16 3.61 -14.07 1.02
N PRO A 17 3.60 -12.87 1.65
CA PRO A 17 2.66 -12.56 2.73
C PRO A 17 1.20 -12.61 2.28
N LEU A 18 0.90 -12.18 1.05
CA LEU A 18 -0.46 -12.20 0.49
C LEU A 18 -1.01 -13.63 0.36
N ILE A 19 -0.16 -14.55 -0.10
CA ILE A 19 -0.53 -15.96 -0.27
C ILE A 19 -0.60 -16.66 1.09
N CYS A 20 0.40 -16.47 1.93
CA CYS A 20 0.52 -17.19 3.21
C CYS A 20 -0.52 -16.76 4.24
N PHE A 21 -0.82 -15.46 4.36
CA PHE A 21 -1.72 -14.95 5.39
C PHE A 21 -3.16 -14.77 4.93
N TRP A 22 -3.37 -14.43 3.65
CA TRP A 22 -4.70 -14.04 3.15
C TRP A 22 -5.20 -14.88 1.97
N ASN A 23 -4.46 -15.93 1.60
CA ASN A 23 -4.81 -16.83 0.49
C ASN A 23 -5.16 -16.06 -0.80
N ALA A 24 -4.35 -15.04 -1.11
CA ALA A 24 -4.59 -14.12 -2.20
C ALA A 24 -4.68 -14.82 -3.56
N ARG A 25 -5.65 -14.40 -4.39
CA ARG A 25 -5.77 -14.86 -5.77
C ARG A 25 -4.68 -14.24 -6.65
N ALA A 26 -4.36 -14.87 -7.77
CA ALA A 26 -3.38 -14.35 -8.72
C ALA A 26 -3.68 -12.92 -9.21
N SER A 27 -4.96 -12.56 -9.39
CA SER A 27 -5.37 -11.20 -9.76
C SER A 27 -5.05 -10.18 -8.66
N GLN A 28 -5.29 -10.54 -7.39
CA GLN A 28 -5.01 -9.70 -6.24
C GLN A 28 -3.50 -9.48 -6.05
N VAL A 29 -2.70 -10.54 -6.22
CA VAL A 29 -1.24 -10.42 -6.18
C VAL A 29 -0.74 -9.47 -7.29
N LYS A 30 -1.34 -9.53 -8.48
CA LYS A 30 -1.01 -8.62 -9.58
C LYS A 30 -1.34 -7.16 -9.25
N GLU A 31 -2.51 -6.90 -8.67
CA GLU A 31 -2.94 -5.54 -8.29
C GLU A 31 -2.04 -4.95 -7.19
N VAL A 32 -1.68 -5.74 -6.18
CA VAL A 32 -0.73 -5.30 -5.13
C VAL A 32 0.64 -5.02 -5.73
N TYR A 33 1.11 -5.86 -6.66
CA TYR A 33 2.38 -5.64 -7.34
C TYR A 33 2.38 -4.35 -8.19
N GLU A 34 1.28 -4.07 -8.90
CA GLU A 34 1.13 -2.82 -9.66
C GLU A 34 1.14 -1.60 -8.73
N ALA A 35 0.41 -1.65 -7.61
CA ALA A 35 0.42 -0.60 -6.60
C ALA A 35 1.82 -0.39 -5.99
N TYR A 36 2.52 -1.48 -5.64
CA TYR A 36 3.89 -1.42 -5.11
C TYR A 36 4.86 -0.81 -6.11
N THR A 37 4.71 -1.13 -7.39
CA THR A 37 5.55 -0.56 -8.45
C THR A 37 5.36 0.96 -8.53
N SER A 38 4.13 1.46 -8.36
CA SER A 38 3.86 2.89 -8.24
C SER A 38 4.54 3.50 -6.99
N LEU A 39 4.43 2.85 -5.84
CA LEU A 39 5.11 3.30 -4.61
C LEU A 39 6.63 3.37 -4.78
N TRP A 40 7.23 2.34 -5.38
CA TRP A 40 8.66 2.33 -5.66
C TRP A 40 9.06 3.46 -6.61
N SER A 41 8.26 3.76 -7.63
CA SER A 41 8.54 4.88 -8.53
C SER A 41 8.41 6.26 -7.86
N SER A 42 7.61 6.37 -6.80
CA SER A 42 7.36 7.60 -6.06
C SER A 42 8.29 7.82 -4.86
N THR A 43 9.08 6.81 -4.49
CA THR A 43 9.99 6.88 -3.34
C THR A 43 11.45 7.01 -3.78
N PRO A 44 12.31 7.64 -2.97
CA PRO A 44 13.74 7.76 -3.23
C PRO A 44 14.48 6.44 -3.47
N SER A 45 13.99 5.31 -2.94
CA SER A 45 14.65 4.00 -3.05
C SER A 45 13.67 2.85 -2.88
N GLU A 46 14.05 1.67 -3.41
CA GLU A 46 13.27 0.43 -3.24
C GLU A 46 13.17 0.02 -1.76
N ALA A 47 14.24 0.22 -0.98
CA ALA A 47 14.25 -0.07 0.45
C ALA A 47 13.16 0.71 1.20
N GLN A 48 12.99 2.00 0.88
CA GLN A 48 11.94 2.80 1.49
C GLN A 48 10.53 2.35 1.07
N ALA A 49 10.33 1.99 -0.20
CA ALA A 49 9.07 1.40 -0.65
C ALA A 49 8.77 0.09 0.07
N ARG A 50 9.81 -0.72 0.32
CA ARG A 50 9.72 -1.99 1.03
C ARG A 50 9.34 -1.80 2.49
N ASP A 51 9.97 -0.87 3.18
CA ASP A 51 9.69 -0.58 4.59
C ASP A 51 8.23 -0.12 4.78
N ILE A 52 7.73 0.74 3.89
CA ILE A 52 6.32 1.16 3.87
C ILE A 52 5.41 -0.05 3.64
N TYR A 53 5.72 -0.88 2.64
CA TYR A 53 4.93 -2.08 2.33
C TYR A 53 4.85 -3.06 3.51
N ASP A 54 5.99 -3.40 4.12
CA ASP A 54 6.05 -4.35 5.23
C ASP A 54 5.32 -3.79 6.47
N SER A 55 5.38 -2.47 6.71
CA SER A 55 4.62 -1.79 7.75
C SER A 55 3.10 -1.89 7.53
N LEU A 56 2.63 -1.68 6.29
CA LEU A 56 1.22 -1.83 5.95
C LEU A 56 0.74 -3.29 6.13
N ILE A 57 1.56 -4.28 5.76
CA ILE A 57 1.26 -5.69 6.03
C ILE A 57 1.12 -5.93 7.53
N ALA A 58 2.06 -5.44 8.34
CA ALA A 58 2.03 -5.62 9.78
C ALA A 58 0.75 -5.03 10.40
N ILE A 59 0.33 -3.85 9.95
CA ILE A 59 -0.91 -3.19 10.41
C ILE A 59 -2.14 -3.99 10.02
N ALA A 60 -2.24 -4.43 8.76
CA ALA A 60 -3.36 -5.24 8.30
C ALA A 60 -3.52 -6.54 9.11
N LEU A 61 -2.40 -7.15 9.50
CA LEU A 61 -2.37 -8.34 10.35
C LEU A 61 -2.72 -8.04 11.81
N ALA A 62 -2.17 -6.96 12.39
CA ALA A 62 -2.36 -6.59 13.79
C ALA A 62 -3.80 -6.15 14.07
N GLU A 63 -4.40 -5.40 13.15
CA GLU A 63 -5.75 -4.85 13.30
C GLU A 63 -6.84 -5.78 12.76
N GLY A 64 -6.46 -6.89 12.11
CA GLY A 64 -7.42 -7.86 11.57
C GLY A 64 -8.37 -7.23 10.55
N LYS A 65 -7.86 -6.37 9.66
CA LYS A 65 -8.67 -5.59 8.71
C LYS A 65 -9.59 -6.52 7.90
N CYS A 66 -10.87 -6.15 7.78
CA CYS A 66 -11.81 -6.84 6.92
C CYS A 66 -11.44 -6.56 5.46
N TYR A 67 -11.20 -7.59 4.64
CA TYR A 67 -10.64 -7.48 3.28
C TYR A 67 -9.22 -6.86 3.23
N PRO A 68 -8.23 -7.50 3.87
CA PRO A 68 -6.91 -6.91 4.09
C PRO A 68 -6.14 -6.59 2.80
N ILE A 69 -6.40 -7.33 1.72
CA ILE A 69 -5.78 -7.11 0.41
C ILE A 69 -6.29 -5.81 -0.24
N ASN A 70 -7.60 -5.57 -0.21
CA ASN A 70 -8.17 -4.37 -0.83
C ASN A 70 -7.69 -3.13 -0.09
N TRP A 71 -7.75 -3.19 1.25
CA TRP A 71 -7.19 -2.16 2.12
C TRP A 71 -5.70 -1.92 1.82
N LEU A 72 -4.90 -2.98 1.68
CA LEU A 72 -3.47 -2.83 1.37
C LEU A 72 -3.24 -2.14 0.02
N ILE A 73 -4.03 -2.46 -1.01
CA ILE A 73 -3.91 -1.82 -2.33
C ILE A 73 -4.20 -0.32 -2.23
N GLU A 74 -5.26 0.04 -1.50
CA GLU A 74 -5.65 1.44 -1.27
C GLU A 74 -4.54 2.19 -0.52
N GLU A 75 -4.01 1.62 0.56
CA GLU A 75 -2.95 2.24 1.36
C GLU A 75 -1.63 2.37 0.59
N ILE A 76 -1.23 1.35 -0.19
CA ILE A 76 -0.02 1.45 -1.02
C ILE A 76 -0.16 2.58 -2.06
N ARG A 77 -1.34 2.72 -2.68
CA ARG A 77 -1.61 3.81 -3.64
C ARG A 77 -1.60 5.17 -2.95
N PHE A 78 -2.17 5.25 -1.75
CA PHE A 78 -2.13 6.46 -0.94
C PHE A 78 -0.68 6.87 -0.63
N GLU A 79 0.14 5.94 -0.14
CA GLU A 79 1.55 6.22 0.17
C GLU A 79 2.37 6.56 -1.09
N ALA A 80 2.05 5.93 -2.23
CA ALA A 80 2.66 6.29 -3.51
C ALA A 80 2.34 7.73 -3.91
N PHE A 81 1.10 8.18 -3.65
CA PHE A 81 0.70 9.56 -3.91
C PHE A 81 1.33 10.54 -2.92
N ALA A 82 1.33 10.22 -1.62
CA ALA A 82 1.97 11.02 -0.58
C ALA A 82 3.49 11.19 -0.81
N ALA A 83 4.17 10.12 -1.23
CA ALA A 83 5.59 10.17 -1.56
C ALA A 83 5.86 11.05 -2.80
N ALA A 84 4.99 10.97 -3.82
CA ALA A 84 5.12 11.79 -5.03
C ALA A 84 4.90 13.29 -4.78
N THR A 85 4.05 13.64 -3.81
CA THR A 85 3.75 15.04 -3.47
C THR A 85 4.69 15.61 -2.43
N GLY A 86 5.36 14.74 -1.66
CA GLY A 86 6.16 15.12 -0.49
C GLY A 86 5.32 15.68 0.67
N ASP A 87 3.99 15.64 0.56
CA ASP A 87 3.06 16.16 1.56
C ASP A 87 1.93 15.15 1.79
N ARG A 88 2.10 14.37 2.87
CA ARG A 88 1.13 13.37 3.32
C ARG A 88 -0.19 14.01 3.79
N LYS A 89 -0.16 15.22 4.34
CA LYS A 89 -1.37 15.95 4.75
C LYS A 89 -2.17 16.38 3.53
N TRP A 90 -1.49 16.92 2.53
CA TRP A 90 -2.12 17.28 1.26
C TRP A 90 -2.66 16.04 0.55
N ALA A 91 -1.91 14.94 0.53
CA ALA A 91 -2.37 13.68 -0.03
C ALA A 91 -3.66 13.19 0.65
N ALA A 92 -3.70 13.20 1.98
CA ALA A 92 -4.88 12.80 2.75
C ALA A 92 -6.08 13.73 2.53
N LEU A 93 -5.84 15.04 2.39
CA LEU A 93 -6.88 16.02 2.07
C LEU A 93 -7.43 15.82 0.66
N MET A 94 -6.58 15.52 -0.32
CA MET A 94 -7.03 15.24 -1.69
C MET A 94 -7.83 13.95 -1.75
N ASP A 95 -7.39 12.90 -1.05
CA ASP A 95 -8.13 11.64 -0.96
C ASP A 95 -9.53 11.87 -0.34
N LEU A 96 -9.62 12.64 0.75
CA LEU A 96 -10.91 13.02 1.36
C LEU A 96 -11.77 13.93 0.46
N THR A 97 -11.15 14.78 -0.36
CA THR A 97 -11.84 15.74 -1.23
C THR A 97 -12.48 15.04 -2.43
N TYR A 98 -11.79 14.04 -3.00
CA TYR A 98 -12.22 13.30 -4.18
C TYR A 98 -12.85 11.93 -3.86
N GLY A 99 -12.69 11.44 -2.63
CA GLY A 99 -13.29 10.23 -2.09
C GLY A 99 -14.73 10.43 -1.62
N LYS A 100 -15.31 9.37 -1.04
CA LYS A 100 -16.64 9.46 -0.44
C LYS A 100 -16.52 10.12 0.93
N LYS A 101 -17.35 11.12 1.18
CA LYS A 101 -17.40 11.81 2.49
C LYS A 101 -18.26 11.02 3.47
N SER A 102 -17.75 9.86 3.92
CA SER A 102 -18.35 9.06 5.00
C SER A 102 -17.55 9.22 6.30
N ASP A 103 -18.18 8.86 7.42
CA ASP A 103 -17.50 8.83 8.73
C ASP A 103 -16.30 7.86 8.71
N GLU A 104 -16.42 6.74 7.98
CA GLU A 104 -15.32 5.77 7.79
C GLU A 104 -14.09 6.39 7.10
N GLU A 105 -14.28 7.32 6.15
CA GLU A 105 -13.16 7.97 5.45
C GLU A 105 -12.52 9.07 6.31
N LEU A 106 -13.29 9.71 7.18
CA LEU A 106 -12.76 10.62 8.20
C LEU A 106 -11.95 9.87 9.27
N ASP A 107 -12.41 8.70 9.68
CA ASP A 107 -11.66 7.82 10.59
C ASP A 107 -10.36 7.33 9.93
N LEU A 108 -10.42 6.93 8.66
CA LEU A 108 -9.23 6.54 7.88
C LEU A 108 -8.24 7.70 7.72
N TYR A 109 -8.73 8.92 7.48
CA TYR A 109 -7.90 10.13 7.46
C TYR A 109 -7.18 10.33 8.79
N ASN A 110 -7.90 10.24 9.91
CA ASN A 110 -7.31 10.38 11.25
C ASN A 110 -6.30 9.27 11.55
N GLU A 111 -6.59 8.03 11.15
CA GLU A 111 -5.69 6.88 11.24
C GLU A 111 -4.39 7.16 10.45
N ARG A 112 -4.48 7.57 9.19
CA ARG A 112 -3.31 7.88 8.34
C ARG A 112 -2.47 9.03 8.88
N MET A 113 -3.11 10.01 9.52
CA MET A 113 -2.42 11.15 10.12
C MET A 113 -1.70 10.83 11.43
N THR A 114 -2.12 9.78 12.12
CA THR A 114 -1.56 9.36 13.42
C THR A 114 -0.65 8.13 13.31
N ARG A 115 -0.71 7.41 12.19
CA ARG A 115 0.12 6.24 11.91
C ARG A 115 1.57 6.61 11.63
N GLU A 116 2.47 6.12 12.48
CA GLU A 116 3.91 6.09 12.24
C GLU A 116 4.23 4.98 11.23
N LEU A 117 4.89 5.35 10.13
CA LEU A 117 5.40 4.45 9.08
C LEU A 117 6.92 4.56 9.01
#